data_AF-A0A526RDK5-F1
#
_entry.id   AF-A0A526RDK5-F1
#
_cell.length_a   1.000
_cell.length_b   1.000
_cell.length_c   1.000
_cell.angle_alpha   90.00
_cell.angle_beta   90.00
_cell.angle_gamma   90.00
#
_symmetry.space_group_name_H-M   'P 1'
#
loop_
_entity.id
_entity.type
_entity.pdbx_description
1 polymer ?
#
loop_
_entity_poly.entity_id
_entity_poly.type
_entity_poly.pdbx_seq_one_letter_code
_entity_poly.pdbx_strand_id
1 'polypeptide(L)'
;TTTGSVHPLRPAISVDKNITGPDVMYASLTDGGFEVPAVPYLKVKPEFRRQIVVDKTGEAPGTIVVHLQERMLYLVQPGGDAIRYGVGIGKDGFRWSGRANIQYGKEWPVWTPPPEMIQRRPELAKYKDGMPPGPQSPLGARALYLFRDGKDTMYRLHGTPEWDSIGKNASSGCVRFMNQDIIDLYSRVNGVAQVYVRPNLSPAGKLTAVSNRTAEPIDAGVPRDAEILK
;
A
#
# COMPACT_ATOMS: atom_id res chain seq x y z
N THR A 1 22.41 46.62 7.82
CA THR A 1 21.98 45.93 6.59
C THR A 1 21.67 44.49 6.94
N THR A 2 20.41 44.15 7.15
CA THR A 2 19.98 42.80 7.53
C THR A 2 19.38 42.13 6.31
N THR A 3 20.12 41.22 5.69
CA THR A 3 19.65 40.36 4.60
C THR A 3 18.60 39.40 5.14
N GLY A 4 17.33 39.75 4.94
CA GLY A 4 16.20 38.85 5.18
C GLY A 4 16.24 37.72 4.17
N SER A 5 16.40 36.50 4.67
CA SER A 5 16.35 35.26 3.90
C SER A 5 14.96 35.13 3.25
N VAL A 6 14.87 35.41 1.96
CA VAL A 6 13.64 35.18 1.18
C VAL A 6 13.50 33.66 1.02
N HIS A 7 12.83 33.01 1.97
CA HIS A 7 12.28 31.69 1.69
C HIS A 7 11.16 31.91 0.67
N PRO A 8 11.22 31.31 -0.54
CA PRO A 8 10.09 31.36 -1.44
C PRO A 8 8.88 30.79 -0.68
N LEU A 9 7.82 31.60 -0.55
CA LEU A 9 6.52 31.19 -0.07
C LEU A 9 6.09 30.02 -0.96
N ARG A 10 6.35 28.80 -0.48
CA ARG A 10 5.87 27.59 -1.14
C ARG A 10 4.34 27.77 -1.26
N PRO A 11 3.73 27.50 -2.42
CA PRO A 11 2.29 27.42 -2.51
C PRO A 11 1.77 26.57 -1.35
N ALA A 12 0.65 26.96 -0.75
CA ALA A 12 -0.01 26.15 0.26
C ALA A 12 -0.10 24.71 -0.26
N ILE A 13 0.21 23.73 0.61
CA ILE A 13 0.11 22.30 0.31
C ILE A 13 -1.18 22.09 -0.50
N SER A 14 -1.05 21.45 -1.67
CA SER A 14 -2.13 21.18 -2.62
C SER A 14 -3.40 20.79 -1.86
N VAL A 15 -4.51 21.50 -2.10
CA VAL A 15 -5.78 21.23 -1.42
C VAL A 15 -6.50 20.12 -2.19
N ASP A 16 -6.08 18.87 -1.98
CA ASP A 16 -6.88 17.74 -2.43
C ASP A 16 -8.15 17.65 -1.57
N LYS A 17 -9.30 17.97 -2.18
CA LYS A 17 -10.62 17.96 -1.54
C LYS A 17 -11.03 16.60 -0.95
N ASN A 18 -10.41 15.51 -1.39
CA ASN A 18 -10.69 14.15 -0.90
C ASN A 18 -9.83 13.80 0.34
N ILE A 19 -8.87 14.66 0.71
CA ILE A 19 -8.11 14.53 1.96
C ILE A 19 -8.70 15.47 3.00
N THR A 20 -9.67 14.94 3.76
CA THR A 20 -10.44 15.67 4.77
C THR A 20 -9.90 15.44 6.18
N GLY A 21 -10.68 15.79 7.21
CA GLY A 21 -10.41 15.38 8.59
C GLY A 21 -10.37 13.86 8.75
N PRO A 22 -9.54 13.32 9.68
CA PRO A 22 -9.40 11.88 9.88
C PRO A 22 -10.69 11.22 10.37
N ASP A 23 -11.57 11.96 11.05
CA ASP A 23 -12.91 11.52 11.44
C ASP A 23 -13.78 11.14 10.22
N VAL A 24 -13.65 11.86 9.12
CA VAL A 24 -14.35 11.57 7.86
C VAL A 24 -13.61 10.50 7.07
N MET A 25 -12.27 10.62 6.91
CA MET A 25 -11.49 9.67 6.11
C MET A 25 -11.52 8.24 6.68
N TYR A 26 -11.65 8.11 8.00
CA TYR A 26 -11.62 6.84 8.71
C TYR A 26 -12.97 6.41 9.28
N ALA A 27 -14.06 7.06 8.85
CA ALA A 27 -15.41 6.63 9.16
C ALA A 27 -15.71 5.22 8.61
N SER A 28 -16.79 4.61 9.10
CA SER A 28 -17.37 3.43 8.47
C SER A 28 -17.96 3.80 7.12
N LEU A 29 -17.88 2.89 6.15
CA LEU A 29 -18.47 3.09 4.84
C LEU A 29 -18.96 1.76 4.26
N THR A 30 -19.90 1.85 3.33
CA THR A 30 -20.32 0.71 2.50
C THR A 30 -19.53 0.75 1.19
N ASP A 31 -18.89 -0.36 0.84
CA ASP A 31 -18.10 -0.50 -0.39
C ASP A 31 -18.25 -1.91 -0.96
N GLY A 32 -18.58 -2.03 -2.25
CA GLY A 32 -18.78 -3.34 -2.90
C GLY A 32 -19.85 -4.23 -2.26
N GLY A 33 -20.83 -3.65 -1.56
CA GLY A 33 -21.84 -4.39 -0.79
C GLY A 33 -21.39 -4.86 0.60
N PHE A 34 -20.18 -4.49 1.03
CA PHE A 34 -19.65 -4.81 2.35
C PHE A 34 -19.60 -3.57 3.24
N GLU A 35 -19.87 -3.78 4.53
CA GLU A 35 -19.68 -2.76 5.56
C GLU A 35 -18.22 -2.76 6.02
N VAL A 36 -17.49 -1.70 5.70
CA VAL A 36 -16.13 -1.46 6.20
C VAL A 36 -16.23 -0.73 7.54
N PRO A 37 -15.76 -1.32 8.64
CA PRO A 37 -15.83 -0.68 9.95
C PRO A 37 -14.96 0.58 10.01
N ALA A 38 -15.38 1.55 10.82
CA ALA A 38 -14.58 2.73 11.12
C ALA A 38 -13.24 2.32 11.75
N VAL A 39 -12.16 3.01 11.36
CA VAL A 39 -10.88 2.84 12.03
C VAL A 39 -10.87 3.74 13.27
N PRO A 40 -10.48 3.22 14.45
CA PRO A 40 -10.28 4.05 15.64
C PRO A 40 -8.99 4.88 15.49
N TYR A 41 -9.02 5.87 14.59
CA TYR A 41 -7.84 6.60 14.13
C TYR A 41 -7.08 7.29 15.26
N LEU A 42 -7.73 7.61 16.37
CA LEU A 42 -7.08 8.14 17.59
C LEU A 42 -6.04 7.18 18.19
N LYS A 43 -6.19 5.86 17.95
CA LYS A 43 -5.22 4.82 18.33
C LYS A 43 -4.10 4.61 17.31
N VAL A 44 -4.27 5.15 16.10
CA VAL A 44 -3.23 5.18 15.06
C VAL A 44 -2.43 6.46 15.24
N LYS A 45 -1.09 6.35 15.27
CA LYS A 45 -0.27 7.56 15.46
C LYS A 45 -0.49 8.55 14.30
N PRO A 46 -0.53 9.87 14.55
CA PRO A 46 -0.86 10.86 13.53
C PRO A 46 -0.01 10.77 12.26
N GLU A 47 1.26 10.40 12.35
CA GLU A 47 2.17 10.26 11.20
C GLU A 47 1.78 9.15 10.23
N PHE A 48 1.09 8.10 10.71
CA PHE A 48 0.62 6.97 9.90
C PHE A 48 -0.78 7.16 9.34
N ARG A 49 -1.41 8.31 9.60
CA ARG A 49 -2.68 8.69 8.99
C ARG A 49 -2.41 9.32 7.62
N ARG A 50 -3.36 9.18 6.71
CA ARG A 50 -3.30 9.73 5.36
C ARG A 50 -3.20 11.26 5.41
N GLN A 51 -2.22 11.81 4.72
CA GLN A 51 -1.88 13.23 4.77
C GLN A 51 -1.28 13.69 3.45
N ILE A 52 -1.49 14.95 3.09
CA ILE A 52 -0.71 15.59 2.03
C ILE A 52 0.56 16.14 2.67
N VAL A 53 1.70 15.86 2.03
CA VAL A 53 3.02 16.28 2.49
C VAL A 53 3.82 16.87 1.34
N VAL A 54 4.85 17.63 1.67
CA VAL A 54 5.90 18.01 0.72
C VAL A 54 6.50 16.75 0.11
N ASP A 55 6.50 16.64 -1.22
CA ASP A 55 7.20 15.56 -1.89
C ASP A 55 8.72 15.73 -1.75
N LYS A 56 9.37 14.68 -1.27
CA LYS A 56 10.83 14.56 -1.15
C LYS A 56 11.37 13.34 -1.90
N THR A 57 10.51 12.65 -2.66
CA THR A 57 10.87 11.43 -3.37
C THR A 57 11.68 11.72 -4.63
N GLY A 58 11.42 12.86 -5.28
CA GLY A 58 12.06 13.25 -6.54
C GLY A 58 11.54 12.48 -7.76
N GLU A 59 10.44 11.75 -7.61
CA GLU A 59 9.81 11.00 -8.68
C GLU A 59 8.79 11.87 -9.45
N ALA A 60 8.37 11.41 -10.63
CA ALA A 60 7.36 12.12 -11.42
C ALA A 60 5.96 11.99 -10.80
N PRO A 61 5.06 13.00 -10.94
CA PRO A 61 3.65 12.89 -10.56
C PRO A 61 2.99 11.63 -11.10
N GLY A 62 2.15 10.99 -10.27
CA GLY A 62 1.54 9.69 -10.54
C GLY A 62 2.39 8.49 -10.13
N THR A 63 3.66 8.68 -9.76
CA THR A 63 4.50 7.60 -9.23
C THR A 63 4.10 7.25 -7.80
N ILE A 64 4.02 5.96 -7.51
CA ILE A 64 3.88 5.43 -6.16
C ILE A 64 5.26 5.05 -5.63
N VAL A 65 5.62 5.56 -4.46
CA VAL A 65 6.91 5.30 -3.81
C VAL A 65 6.68 4.59 -2.49
N VAL A 66 7.21 3.38 -2.35
CA VAL A 66 7.15 2.61 -1.10
C VAL A 66 8.46 2.81 -0.33
N HIS A 67 8.37 3.37 0.87
CA HIS A 67 9.48 3.50 1.78
C HIS A 67 9.35 2.50 2.93
N LEU A 68 10.01 1.34 2.79
CA LEU A 68 9.86 0.21 3.72
C LEU A 68 10.28 0.53 5.16
N GLN A 69 11.40 1.24 5.33
CA GLN A 69 11.93 1.59 6.66
C GLN A 69 11.03 2.56 7.43
N GLU A 70 10.51 3.58 6.74
CA GLU A 70 9.57 4.55 7.30
C GLU A 70 8.15 3.99 7.42
N ARG A 71 7.85 2.89 6.73
CA ARG A 71 6.51 2.29 6.62
C ARG A 71 5.50 3.30 6.09
N MET A 72 5.93 3.99 5.05
CA MET A 72 5.15 4.99 4.34
C MET A 72 5.07 4.60 2.88
N LEU A 73 3.92 4.87 2.28
CA LEU A 73 3.75 4.93 0.84
C LEU A 73 3.39 6.36 0.45
N TYR A 74 3.96 6.82 -0.66
CA TYR A 74 3.72 8.16 -1.20
C TYR A 74 3.14 8.02 -2.61
N LEU A 75 2.03 8.69 -2.91
CA LEU A 75 1.56 8.92 -4.27
C LEU A 75 1.93 10.34 -4.67
N VAL A 76 2.92 10.48 -5.54
CA VAL A 76 3.45 11.79 -5.96
C VAL A 76 2.40 12.58 -6.72
N GLN A 77 2.18 13.82 -6.32
CA GLN A 77 1.24 14.76 -6.93
C GLN A 77 1.98 15.83 -7.74
N PRO A 78 1.30 16.47 -8.72
CA PRO A 78 1.79 17.71 -9.28
C PRO A 78 1.98 18.79 -8.20
N GLY A 79 2.80 19.81 -8.47
CA GLY A 79 3.00 20.93 -7.55
C GLY A 79 4.00 20.68 -6.42
N GLY A 80 4.69 19.53 -6.42
CA GLY A 80 5.76 19.23 -5.46
C GLY A 80 5.24 18.68 -4.12
N ASP A 81 4.05 18.10 -4.13
CA ASP A 81 3.44 17.44 -2.98
C ASP A 81 3.22 15.95 -3.25
N ALA A 82 2.95 15.19 -2.21
CA ALA A 82 2.59 13.78 -2.29
C ALA A 82 1.49 13.47 -1.27
N ILE A 83 0.62 12.51 -1.61
CA ILE A 83 -0.28 11.91 -0.63
C ILE A 83 0.50 10.80 0.07
N ARG A 84 0.70 10.94 1.38
CA ARG A 84 1.37 9.96 2.23
C ARG A 84 0.34 9.08 2.92
N TYR A 85 0.59 7.78 2.91
CA TYR A 85 -0.18 6.74 3.57
C TYR A 85 0.72 5.99 4.55
N GLY A 86 0.26 5.76 5.77
CA GLY A 86 0.91 4.80 6.67
C GLY A 86 0.59 3.37 6.23
N VAL A 87 1.61 2.51 6.24
CA VAL A 87 1.45 1.10 5.85
C VAL A 87 2.02 0.16 6.90
N GLY A 88 1.54 -1.08 6.92
CA GLY A 88 2.21 -2.21 7.56
C GLY A 88 3.09 -2.92 6.54
N ILE A 89 4.29 -3.35 6.94
CA ILE A 89 5.18 -4.10 6.04
C ILE A 89 5.30 -5.53 6.57
N GLY A 90 4.82 -6.50 5.81
CA GLY A 90 4.99 -7.90 6.15
C GLY A 90 6.41 -8.40 5.84
N LYS A 91 6.76 -9.60 6.33
CA LYS A 91 8.08 -10.20 6.08
C LYS A 91 8.43 -10.26 4.58
N ASP A 92 7.44 -10.55 3.73
CA ASP A 92 7.64 -10.63 2.29
C ASP A 92 7.80 -9.24 1.65
N GLY A 93 7.32 -8.19 2.30
CA GLY A 93 7.52 -6.80 1.89
C GLY A 93 8.99 -6.37 1.81
N PHE A 94 9.89 -7.06 2.52
CA PHE A 94 11.34 -6.81 2.49
C PHE A 94 12.10 -7.63 1.45
N ARG A 95 11.43 -8.57 0.77
CA ARG A 95 12.06 -9.55 -0.13
C ARG A 95 12.25 -9.03 -1.56
N TRP A 96 11.69 -7.87 -1.89
CA TRP A 96 11.80 -7.26 -3.22
C TRP A 96 11.91 -5.73 -3.12
N SER A 97 12.66 -5.13 -4.04
CA SER A 97 12.72 -3.69 -4.25
C SER A 97 13.09 -3.38 -5.69
N GLY A 98 12.82 -2.14 -6.13
CA GLY A 98 13.03 -1.70 -7.50
C GLY A 98 11.78 -1.08 -8.12
N ARG A 99 11.84 -0.87 -9.43
CA ARG A 99 10.72 -0.34 -10.21
C ARG A 99 9.85 -1.47 -10.74
N ALA A 100 8.54 -1.25 -10.70
CA ALA A 100 7.50 -2.09 -11.26
C ALA A 100 6.34 -1.20 -11.72
N ASN A 101 5.34 -1.79 -12.35
CA ASN A 101 4.09 -1.14 -12.70
C ASN A 101 2.93 -1.87 -12.04
N ILE A 102 1.87 -1.15 -11.69
CA ILE A 102 0.60 -1.79 -11.38
C ILE A 102 -0.02 -2.19 -12.72
N GLN A 103 -0.30 -3.49 -12.89
CA GLN A 103 -0.91 -4.00 -14.12
C GLN A 103 -2.42 -4.17 -14.00
N TYR A 104 -2.90 -4.54 -12.81
CA TYR A 104 -4.32 -4.63 -12.52
C TYR A 104 -4.58 -4.44 -11.04
N GLY A 105 -5.83 -4.10 -10.77
CA GLY A 105 -6.41 -4.04 -9.45
C GLY A 105 -7.52 -5.07 -9.27
N LYS A 106 -7.83 -5.37 -8.01
CA LYS A 106 -9.07 -6.07 -7.65
C LYS A 106 -9.77 -5.39 -6.50
N GLU A 107 -11.09 -5.31 -6.63
CA GLU A 107 -12.00 -5.07 -5.53
C GLU A 107 -12.29 -6.37 -4.79
N TRP A 108 -12.26 -6.31 -3.46
CA TRP A 108 -12.59 -7.41 -2.56
C TRP A 108 -12.00 -8.75 -3.04
N PRO A 109 -10.66 -8.87 -3.13
CA PRO A 109 -10.04 -10.06 -3.69
C PRO A 109 -10.25 -11.29 -2.79
N VAL A 110 -10.41 -12.44 -3.44
CA VAL A 110 -10.29 -13.76 -2.79
C VAL A 110 -8.88 -13.90 -2.24
N TRP A 111 -8.78 -14.33 -0.98
CA TRP A 111 -7.49 -14.59 -0.35
C TRP A 111 -7.22 -16.09 -0.28
N THR A 112 -6.07 -16.52 -0.79
CA THR A 112 -5.62 -17.91 -0.63
C THR A 112 -4.39 -17.95 0.27
N PRO A 113 -4.41 -18.66 1.41
CA PRO A 113 -3.25 -18.77 2.28
C PRO A 113 -2.12 -19.52 1.55
N PRO A 114 -0.87 -19.01 1.57
CA PRO A 114 0.28 -19.73 1.05
C PRO A 114 0.47 -21.09 1.76
N PRO A 115 0.98 -22.13 1.08
CA PRO A 115 1.17 -23.46 1.67
C PRO A 115 1.99 -23.45 2.96
N GLU A 116 3.04 -22.64 3.05
CA GLU A 116 3.89 -22.53 4.26
C GLU A 116 3.12 -21.85 5.40
N MET A 117 2.15 -20.99 5.07
CA MET A 117 1.27 -20.41 6.07
C MET A 117 0.35 -21.48 6.66
N ILE A 118 -0.22 -22.34 5.83
CA ILE A 118 -1.04 -23.49 6.28
C ILE A 118 -0.20 -24.45 7.12
N GLN A 119 1.05 -24.72 6.75
CA GLN A 119 1.95 -25.57 7.55
C GLN A 119 2.17 -25.01 8.96
N ARG A 120 2.32 -23.69 9.10
CA ARG A 120 2.46 -23.01 10.41
C ARG A 120 1.14 -22.87 11.16
N ARG A 121 0.02 -22.84 10.44
CA ARG A 121 -1.35 -22.59 10.93
C ARG A 121 -2.34 -23.53 10.22
N PRO A 122 -2.41 -24.81 10.64
CA PRO A 122 -3.20 -25.83 9.95
C PRO A 122 -4.68 -25.50 9.85
N GLU A 123 -5.22 -24.69 10.76
CA GLU A 123 -6.62 -24.22 10.73
C GLU A 123 -6.97 -23.42 9.47
N LEU A 124 -5.97 -22.87 8.77
CA LEU A 124 -6.15 -22.13 7.52
C LEU A 124 -6.39 -23.05 6.31
N ALA A 125 -6.17 -24.37 6.44
CA ALA A 125 -6.37 -25.32 5.36
C ALA A 125 -7.81 -25.30 4.80
N LYS A 126 -8.79 -24.89 5.59
CA LYS A 126 -10.18 -24.69 5.15
C LYS A 126 -10.33 -23.63 4.04
N TYR A 127 -9.35 -22.74 3.90
CA TYR A 127 -9.31 -21.69 2.89
C TYR A 127 -8.31 -21.97 1.77
N LYS A 128 -7.77 -23.21 1.67
CA LYS A 128 -6.80 -23.59 0.63
C LYS A 128 -7.30 -23.35 -0.80
N ASP A 129 -8.62 -23.36 -0.99
CA ASP A 129 -9.30 -23.14 -2.26
C ASP A 129 -9.85 -21.69 -2.38
N GLY A 130 -9.45 -20.81 -1.47
CA GLY A 130 -9.86 -19.40 -1.39
C GLY A 130 -10.79 -19.11 -0.22
N MET A 131 -10.47 -18.07 0.54
CA MET A 131 -11.37 -17.42 1.48
C MET A 131 -12.26 -16.43 0.70
N PRO A 132 -13.60 -16.49 0.89
CA PRO A 132 -14.50 -15.55 0.25
C PRO A 132 -14.16 -14.08 0.56
N PRO A 133 -14.47 -13.16 -0.36
CA PRO A 133 -14.29 -11.74 -0.11
C PRO A 133 -15.08 -11.25 1.10
N GLY A 134 -14.56 -10.22 1.77
CA GLY A 134 -15.31 -9.48 2.79
C GLY A 134 -14.44 -8.80 3.83
N PRO A 135 -15.04 -8.08 4.79
CA PRO A 135 -14.34 -7.21 5.73
C PRO A 135 -13.27 -7.91 6.57
N GLN A 136 -13.37 -9.24 6.76
CA GLN A 136 -12.41 -10.03 7.53
C GLN A 136 -11.28 -10.65 6.67
N SER A 137 -11.29 -10.43 5.35
CA SER A 137 -10.25 -10.95 4.45
C SER A 137 -8.88 -10.35 4.79
N PRO A 138 -7.80 -11.15 4.87
CA PRO A 138 -6.44 -10.64 5.06
C PRO A 138 -5.93 -9.72 3.94
N LEU A 139 -6.53 -9.77 2.75
CA LEU A 139 -6.24 -8.85 1.64
C LEU A 139 -7.05 -7.55 1.70
N GLY A 140 -8.03 -7.48 2.59
CA GLY A 140 -8.90 -6.31 2.76
C GLY A 140 -9.72 -5.96 1.51
N ALA A 141 -10.06 -4.68 1.40
CA ALA A 141 -11.01 -4.19 0.40
C ALA A 141 -10.45 -4.12 -1.02
N ARG A 142 -9.13 -3.97 -1.19
CA ARG A 142 -8.48 -3.82 -2.51
C ARG A 142 -7.12 -4.51 -2.52
N ALA A 143 -6.69 -4.98 -3.69
CA ALA A 143 -5.31 -5.38 -3.95
C ALA A 143 -4.83 -4.86 -5.31
N LEU A 144 -3.61 -4.32 -5.34
CA LEU A 144 -2.91 -3.84 -6.54
C LEU A 144 -1.71 -4.75 -6.82
N TYR A 145 -1.59 -5.20 -8.06
CA TYR A 145 -0.66 -6.26 -8.45
C TYR A 145 0.50 -5.68 -9.27
N LEU A 146 1.72 -5.84 -8.75
CA LEU A 146 2.91 -5.24 -9.33
C LEU A 146 3.60 -6.20 -10.29
N PHE A 147 3.90 -5.70 -11.48
CA PHE A 147 4.58 -6.41 -12.56
C PHE A 147 5.85 -5.69 -12.97
N ARG A 148 6.85 -6.47 -13.35
CA ARG A 148 8.10 -5.98 -13.92
C ARG A 148 8.42 -6.80 -15.17
N ASP A 149 8.70 -6.13 -16.28
CA ASP A 149 9.05 -6.76 -17.56
C ASP A 149 8.01 -7.82 -18.00
N GLY A 150 6.72 -7.50 -17.80
CA GLY A 150 5.58 -8.39 -18.11
C GLY A 150 5.41 -9.58 -17.16
N LYS A 151 6.21 -9.67 -16.10
CA LYS A 151 6.18 -10.75 -15.11
C LYS A 151 5.66 -10.26 -13.77
N ASP A 152 4.84 -11.08 -13.14
CA ASP A 152 4.33 -10.82 -11.81
C ASP A 152 5.50 -10.81 -10.79
N THR A 153 5.62 -9.73 -10.03
CA THR A 153 6.65 -9.64 -8.97
C THR A 153 6.24 -10.38 -7.71
N MET A 154 4.98 -10.82 -7.64
CA MET A 154 4.33 -11.43 -6.48
C MET A 154 4.22 -10.46 -5.29
N TYR A 155 4.55 -9.19 -5.53
CA TYR A 155 4.41 -8.08 -4.60
C TYR A 155 3.05 -7.41 -4.75
N ARG A 156 2.41 -7.10 -3.62
CA ARG A 156 1.07 -6.50 -3.59
C ARG A 156 1.03 -5.28 -2.68
N LEU A 157 0.24 -4.30 -3.09
CA LEU A 157 -0.29 -3.27 -2.19
C LEU A 157 -1.73 -3.67 -1.89
N HIS A 158 -2.08 -3.93 -0.65
CA HIS A 158 -3.41 -4.45 -0.32
C HIS A 158 -3.95 -3.93 1.00
N GLY A 159 -5.26 -4.06 1.19
CA GLY A 159 -5.94 -3.70 2.43
C GLY A 159 -5.69 -4.69 3.57
N THR A 160 -6.21 -4.34 4.74
CA THR A 160 -6.28 -5.24 5.89
C THR A 160 -7.36 -4.76 6.88
N PRO A 161 -8.08 -5.68 7.55
CA PRO A 161 -8.91 -5.34 8.71
C PRO A 161 -8.09 -4.95 9.94
N GLU A 162 -6.85 -5.42 10.04
CA GLU A 162 -5.94 -5.18 11.16
C GLU A 162 -5.32 -3.77 11.08
N TRP A 163 -6.11 -2.73 11.32
CA TRP A 163 -5.66 -1.33 11.32
C TRP A 163 -4.53 -1.07 12.33
N ASP A 164 -4.44 -1.86 13.40
CA ASP A 164 -3.42 -1.76 14.42
C ASP A 164 -2.05 -2.32 13.98
N SER A 165 -1.99 -2.95 12.80
CA SER A 165 -0.74 -3.39 12.15
C SER A 165 0.01 -2.27 11.42
N ILE A 166 -0.64 -1.13 11.20
CA ILE A 166 -0.08 0.00 10.46
C ILE A 166 1.06 0.65 11.25
N GLY A 167 2.15 0.95 10.56
CA GLY A 167 3.38 1.45 11.20
C GLY A 167 4.19 0.37 11.92
N LYS A 168 3.86 -0.92 11.74
CA LYS A 168 4.55 -2.06 12.35
C LYS A 168 5.06 -3.05 11.30
N ASN A 169 5.90 -3.99 11.75
CA ASN A 169 6.24 -5.18 10.98
C ASN A 169 5.13 -6.22 11.15
N ALA A 170 4.58 -6.72 10.05
CA ALA A 170 3.65 -7.84 10.06
C ALA A 170 4.38 -9.17 9.82
N SER A 171 3.77 -10.28 10.25
CA SER A 171 4.37 -11.62 10.15
C SER A 171 4.34 -12.20 8.73
N SER A 172 3.53 -11.65 7.84
CA SER A 172 3.30 -12.12 6.45
C SER A 172 2.74 -10.98 5.58
N GLY A 173 2.81 -11.15 4.25
CA GLY A 173 2.29 -10.19 3.27
C GLY A 173 3.32 -9.15 2.83
N CYS A 174 2.96 -8.35 1.82
CA CYS A 174 3.83 -7.33 1.24
C CYS A 174 3.61 -5.97 1.92
N VAL A 175 2.72 -5.13 1.37
CA VAL A 175 2.38 -3.81 1.92
C VAL A 175 0.90 -3.75 2.26
N ARG A 176 0.59 -3.52 3.53
CA ARG A 176 -0.75 -3.54 4.11
C ARG A 176 -1.24 -2.14 4.43
N PHE A 177 -2.45 -1.83 4.03
CA PHE A 177 -3.12 -0.54 4.23
C PHE A 177 -4.37 -0.71 5.09
N MET A 178 -4.77 0.33 5.81
CA MET A 178 -6.15 0.40 6.29
C MET A 178 -7.10 0.35 5.08
N ASN A 179 -8.25 -0.29 5.21
CA ASN A 179 -9.17 -0.47 4.08
C ASN A 179 -9.55 0.88 3.43
N GLN A 180 -9.81 1.91 4.24
CA GLN A 180 -10.09 3.27 3.77
C GLN A 180 -8.96 3.86 2.92
N ASP A 181 -7.71 3.55 3.25
CA ASP A 181 -6.54 4.09 2.57
C ASP A 181 -6.22 3.32 1.28
N ILE A 182 -6.43 2.00 1.23
CA ILE A 182 -6.28 1.26 -0.04
C ILE A 182 -7.42 1.57 -1.00
N ILE A 183 -8.65 1.82 -0.51
CA ILE A 183 -9.77 2.25 -1.35
C ILE A 183 -9.44 3.60 -1.99
N ASP A 184 -8.96 4.56 -1.20
CA ASP A 184 -8.52 5.86 -1.71
C ASP A 184 -7.37 5.72 -2.73
N LEU A 185 -6.30 4.98 -2.40
CA LEU A 185 -5.21 4.74 -3.35
C LEU A 185 -5.71 4.09 -4.64
N TYR A 186 -6.51 3.03 -4.54
CA TYR A 186 -7.05 2.29 -5.69
C TYR A 186 -7.81 3.22 -6.63
N SER A 187 -8.69 4.09 -6.11
CA SER A 187 -9.47 5.05 -6.89
C SER A 187 -8.63 6.13 -7.60
N ARG A 188 -7.37 6.31 -7.20
CA ARG A 188 -6.44 7.29 -7.78
C ARG A 188 -5.50 6.68 -8.81
N VAL A 189 -5.31 5.37 -8.76
CA VAL A 189 -4.48 4.63 -9.70
C VAL A 189 -5.28 4.42 -10.99
N ASN A 190 -5.11 5.35 -11.92
CA ASN A 190 -5.64 5.22 -13.28
C ASN A 190 -4.52 4.74 -14.21
N GLY A 191 -4.80 3.73 -15.04
CA GLY A 191 -3.84 3.16 -15.98
C GLY A 191 -2.62 2.48 -15.33
N VAL A 192 -1.55 2.35 -16.11
CA VAL A 192 -0.29 1.73 -15.70
C VAL A 192 0.51 2.69 -14.82
N ALA A 193 0.24 2.69 -13.51
CA ALA A 193 1.00 3.51 -12.56
C ALA A 193 2.36 2.88 -12.23
N GLN A 194 3.40 3.71 -12.27
CA GLN A 194 4.74 3.29 -11.86
C GLN A 194 4.82 3.18 -10.33
N VAL A 195 5.44 2.09 -9.87
CA VAL A 195 5.75 1.86 -8.46
C VAL A 195 7.25 1.74 -8.30
N TYR A 196 7.81 2.53 -7.39
CA TYR A 196 9.18 2.39 -6.93
C TYR A 196 9.21 1.94 -5.48
N VAL A 197 9.60 0.68 -5.26
CA VAL A 197 9.88 0.17 -3.91
C VAL A 197 11.33 0.48 -3.60
N ARG A 198 11.55 1.39 -2.64
CA ARG A 198 12.91 1.83 -2.28
C ARG A 198 13.69 0.65 -1.68
N PRO A 199 14.94 0.42 -2.13
CA PRO A 199 15.78 -0.61 -1.54
C PRO A 199 16.07 -0.27 -0.08
N ASN A 200 16.15 -1.31 0.75
CA ASN A 200 16.64 -1.15 2.11
C ASN A 200 18.15 -0.91 2.06
N LEU A 201 18.55 0.31 2.39
CA LEU A 201 19.94 0.65 2.64
C LEU A 201 20.20 0.39 4.13
N SER A 202 21.23 -0.39 4.43
CA SER A 202 21.78 -0.45 5.78
C SER A 202 22.28 0.94 6.21
N PRO A 203 22.42 1.23 7.52
CA PRO A 203 22.99 2.50 8.02
C PRO A 203 24.36 2.85 7.41
N ALA A 204 25.10 1.85 6.93
CA ALA A 204 26.39 2.01 6.24
C ALA A 204 26.25 2.27 4.72
N GLY A 205 25.05 2.57 4.22
CA GLY A 205 24.78 2.83 2.79
C GLY A 205 24.87 1.59 1.89
N LYS A 206 25.11 0.39 2.44
CA LYS A 206 25.13 -0.84 1.66
C LYS A 206 23.71 -1.36 1.44
N LEU A 207 23.39 -1.74 0.20
CA LEU A 207 22.18 -2.48 -0.11
C LEU A 207 22.13 -3.75 0.75
N THR A 208 21.10 -3.92 1.55
CA THR A 208 20.86 -5.22 2.18
C THR A 208 20.38 -6.18 1.10
N ALA A 209 21.01 -7.35 0.97
CA ALA A 209 20.70 -8.32 -0.07
C ALA A 209 19.20 -8.63 -0.11
N VAL A 210 18.58 -8.32 -1.24
CA VAL A 210 17.19 -8.65 -1.55
C VAL A 210 17.16 -10.14 -1.89
N SER A 211 16.30 -10.92 -1.24
CA SER A 211 16.27 -12.37 -1.46
C SER A 211 15.83 -12.70 -2.88
N ASN A 212 16.64 -13.44 -3.66
CA ASN A 212 16.29 -13.93 -5.00
C ASN A 212 15.21 -15.04 -5.03
N ARG A 213 14.46 -15.24 -3.95
CA ARG A 213 13.36 -16.21 -3.95
C ARG A 213 12.10 -15.53 -4.47
N THR A 214 11.53 -16.06 -5.54
CA THR A 214 10.17 -15.77 -6.01
C THR A 214 9.24 -15.61 -4.82
N ALA A 215 8.56 -14.46 -4.69
CA ALA A 215 7.51 -14.34 -3.69
C ALA A 215 6.40 -15.31 -4.09
N GLU A 216 5.80 -16.01 -3.13
CA GLU A 216 4.74 -16.96 -3.44
C GLU A 216 3.41 -16.22 -3.60
N PRO A 217 2.54 -16.65 -4.52
CA PRO A 217 1.27 -15.98 -4.74
C PRO A 217 0.40 -15.97 -3.49
N ILE A 218 -0.05 -14.79 -3.07
CA ILE A 218 -1.13 -14.63 -2.08
C ILE A 218 -2.53 -14.73 -2.73
N ASP A 219 -2.56 -14.84 -4.06
CA ASP A 219 -3.73 -15.01 -4.94
C ASP A 219 -3.27 -15.80 -6.18
N ALA A 220 -4.12 -16.69 -6.71
CA ALA A 220 -3.79 -17.59 -7.81
C ALA A 220 -3.80 -16.86 -9.17
N GLY A 221 -2.67 -16.24 -9.52
CA GLY A 221 -2.42 -15.70 -10.86
C GLY A 221 -3.29 -14.47 -11.21
N VAL A 222 -3.34 -14.12 -12.51
CA VAL A 222 -4.17 -13.03 -13.05
C VAL A 222 -5.56 -13.56 -13.41
N PRO A 223 -6.62 -13.25 -12.64
CA PRO A 223 -7.90 -13.88 -12.87
C PRO A 223 -8.73 -13.10 -13.89
N ARG A 224 -9.71 -13.77 -14.51
CA ARG A 224 -10.47 -13.24 -15.65
C ARG A 224 -11.34 -12.03 -15.33
N ASP A 225 -11.61 -11.81 -14.04
CA ASP A 225 -12.37 -10.71 -13.46
C ASP A 225 -11.49 -9.53 -13.02
N ALA A 226 -10.17 -9.61 -13.22
CA ALA A 226 -9.27 -8.52 -12.89
C ALA A 226 -9.57 -7.27 -13.74
N GLU A 227 -9.70 -6.12 -13.08
CA GLU A 227 -9.79 -4.85 -13.76
C GLU A 227 -8.39 -4.45 -14.24
N ILE A 228 -8.14 -4.64 -15.54
CA ILE A 228 -6.95 -4.10 -16.18
C ILE A 228 -7.07 -2.59 -16.11
N LEU A 229 -6.15 -1.96 -15.36
CA LEU A 229 -6.08 -0.51 -15.27
C LEU A 229 -5.59 0.02 -16.63
N LYS A 230 -6.53 0.53 -17.44
CA LYS A 230 -6.28 1.08 -18.77
C LYS A 230 -5.84 2.54 -18.71
#